data_AF-A0A6I3UZP7-F1
#
_entry.id   AF-A0A6I3UZP7-F1
#
_cell.length_a   1.000
_cell.length_b   1.000
_cell.length_c   1.000
_cell.angle_alpha   90.00
_cell.angle_beta   90.00
_cell.angle_gamma   90.00
#
_symmetry.space_group_name_H-M   'P 1'
#
loop_
_entity.id
_entity.type
_entity.pdbx_description
1 polymer ?
#
loop_
_entity_poly.entity_id
_entity_poly.type
_entity_poly.pdbx_seq_one_letter_code
_entity_poly.pdbx_strand_id
1 'polypeptide(L)'
;IITSMFLDRVGVHKNITKVNRTSLLEIIHAPDFSSIITPKSIAVDTIMHFIRGRVNAQYSDLQAMHHLANGQIETLQVQIKEANKMTAKPLSHLKLKKGVLIAAI
;
A
#
# COMPACT_ATOMS: atom_id res chain seq x y z
N ILE A 1 -2.75 -12.86 18.65
CA ILE A 1 -3.50 -13.82 17.79
C ILE A 1 -4.54 -14.56 18.61
N ILE A 2 -4.17 -15.42 19.58
CA ILE A 2 -5.17 -16.16 20.39
C ILE A 2 -6.17 -15.23 21.09
N THR A 3 -5.68 -14.16 21.73
CA THR A 3 -6.56 -13.14 22.33
C THR A 3 -7.49 -12.50 21.29
N SER A 4 -7.00 -12.27 20.07
CA SER A 4 -7.81 -11.74 18.96
C SER A 4 -8.94 -12.70 18.59
N MET A 5 -8.60 -13.98 18.40
CA MET A 5 -9.58 -15.04 18.10
C MET A 5 -10.66 -15.14 19.18
N PHE A 6 -10.27 -14.97 20.45
CA PHE A 6 -11.21 -14.94 21.55
C PHE A 6 -12.13 -13.71 21.49
N LEU A 7 -11.58 -12.52 21.26
CA LEU A 7 -12.37 -11.28 21.14
C LEU A 7 -13.38 -11.36 19.98
N ASP A 8 -13.00 -11.94 18.85
CA ASP A 8 -13.90 -12.15 17.72
C ASP A 8 -15.01 -13.16 18.07
N ARG A 9 -14.66 -14.26 18.75
CA ARG A 9 -15.63 -15.26 19.21
C ARG A 9 -16.68 -14.69 20.17
N VAL A 10 -16.29 -13.77 21.06
CA VAL A 10 -17.22 -13.14 22.01
C VAL A 10 -17.96 -11.93 21.41
N GLY A 11 -17.74 -11.63 20.12
CA GLY A 11 -18.50 -10.62 19.38
C GLY A 11 -17.99 -9.19 19.52
N VAL A 12 -16.71 -8.98 19.83
CA VAL A 12 -16.13 -7.62 19.85
C VAL A 12 -16.09 -7.06 18.42
N HIS A 13 -16.84 -5.97 18.20
CA HIS A 13 -16.99 -5.39 16.86
C HIS A 13 -15.72 -4.79 16.25
N LYS A 14 -14.77 -4.34 17.08
CA LYS A 14 -13.52 -3.73 16.62
C LYS A 14 -12.33 -4.37 17.33
N ASN A 15 -11.48 -5.02 16.55
CA ASN A 15 -10.32 -5.73 17.05
C ASN A 15 -9.13 -5.48 16.12
N ILE A 16 -8.07 -4.88 16.65
CA ILE A 16 -6.85 -4.55 15.91
C ILE A 16 -5.72 -5.40 16.46
N THR A 17 -5.20 -6.33 15.67
CA THR A 17 -4.18 -7.28 16.11
C THR A 17 -2.81 -6.94 15.59
N LYS A 18 -1.87 -6.71 16.51
CA LYS A 18 -0.46 -6.60 16.17
C LYS A 18 0.18 -7.97 16.02
N VAL A 19 0.82 -8.24 14.87
CA VAL A 19 1.55 -9.47 14.59
C VAL A 19 3.01 -9.15 14.27
N ASN A 20 3.95 -9.70 15.04
CA ASN A 20 5.38 -9.51 14.80
C ASN A 20 5.98 -10.59 13.89
N ARG A 21 5.49 -11.83 13.98
CA ARG A 21 5.95 -12.97 13.18
C ARG A 21 4.98 -13.18 12.02
N THR A 22 5.40 -12.77 10.82
CA THR A 22 4.57 -12.82 9.60
C THR A 22 4.19 -14.23 9.19
N SER A 23 4.99 -15.24 9.51
CA SER A 23 4.63 -16.65 9.25
C SER A 23 3.35 -17.10 9.98
N LEU A 24 2.96 -16.43 11.07
CA LEU A 24 1.69 -16.71 11.75
C LEU A 24 0.48 -16.19 10.98
N LEU A 25 0.67 -15.27 10.01
CA LEU A 25 -0.39 -14.78 9.14
C LEU A 25 -0.89 -15.85 8.16
N GLU A 26 -0.07 -16.85 7.86
CA GLU A 26 -0.45 -17.99 7.00
C GLU A 26 -1.34 -18.99 7.75
N ILE A 27 -1.22 -19.04 9.08
CA ILE A 27 -1.95 -19.97 9.96
C ILE A 27 -3.35 -19.43 10.29
N ILE A 28 -3.47 -18.10 10.36
CA ILE A 28 -4.76 -17.44 10.58
C ILE A 28 -5.37 -17.13 9.22
N HIS A 29 -6.62 -17.52 8.99
CA HIS A 29 -7.33 -17.04 7.82
C HIS A 29 -7.54 -15.53 7.96
N ALA A 30 -6.64 -14.75 7.37
CA ALA A 30 -6.67 -13.28 7.37
C ALA A 30 -8.03 -12.65 6.98
N PRO A 31 -8.90 -13.25 6.13
CA PRO A 31 -10.23 -12.70 5.86
C PRO A 31 -11.12 -12.54 7.10
N ASP A 32 -10.92 -13.36 8.14
CA ASP A 32 -11.69 -13.28 9.38
C ASP A 32 -11.20 -12.14 10.31
N PHE A 33 -9.98 -11.63 10.08
CA PHE A 33 -9.35 -10.58 10.87
C PHE A 33 -9.18 -9.31 10.02
N SER A 34 -10.20 -8.44 10.07
CA SER A 34 -10.23 -7.23 9.24
C SER A 34 -9.16 -6.19 9.57
N SER A 35 -8.42 -6.31 10.68
CA SER A 35 -7.43 -5.31 11.11
C SER A 35 -6.19 -5.94 11.75
N ILE A 36 -5.20 -6.27 10.91
CA ILE A 36 -3.89 -6.76 11.35
C ILE A 36 -2.82 -5.70 11.09
N ILE A 37 -2.00 -5.41 12.10
CA ILE A 37 -0.85 -4.51 12.00
C ILE A 37 0.43 -5.33 12.14
N THR A 38 1.29 -5.26 11.12
CA THR A 38 2.62 -5.88 11.14
C THR A 38 3.70 -4.81 11.16
N PRO A 39 4.30 -4.48 12.33
CA PRO A 39 5.29 -3.40 12.43
C PRO A 39 6.50 -3.59 11.50
N LYS A 40 6.90 -4.84 11.27
CA LYS A 40 8.01 -5.15 10.35
C LYS A 40 7.69 -4.69 8.91
N SER A 41 6.47 -4.93 8.42
CA SER A 41 6.04 -4.50 7.09
C SER A 41 6.00 -2.98 6.99
N ILE A 42 5.45 -2.30 8.00
CA ILE A 42 5.38 -0.83 8.05
C ILE A 42 6.78 -0.20 8.01
N ALA A 43 7.73 -0.76 8.76
CA ALA A 43 9.11 -0.30 8.75
C ALA A 43 9.76 -0.49 7.38
N VAL A 44 9.56 -1.66 6.76
CA VAL A 44 10.06 -1.95 5.40
C VAL A 44 9.46 -0.98 4.37
N ASP A 45 8.15 -0.76 4.39
CA ASP A 45 7.48 0.19 3.49
C ASP A 45 8.03 1.61 3.64
N THR A 46 8.29 2.04 4.89
CA THR A 46 8.88 3.35 5.17
C THR A 46 10.30 3.48 4.61
N ILE A 47 11.14 2.45 4.80
CA ILE A 47 12.51 2.41 4.26
C ILE A 47 12.48 2.39 2.73
N MET A 48 11.62 1.55 2.13
CA MET A 48 11.48 1.43 0.68
C MET A 48 10.98 2.73 0.06
N HIS A 49 10.01 3.39 0.68
CA HIS A 49 9.53 4.71 0.28
C HIS A 49 10.67 5.73 0.24
N PHE A 50 11.49 5.79 1.29
CA PHE A 50 12.64 6.69 1.35
C PHE A 50 13.69 6.39 0.26
N ILE A 51 14.04 5.12 0.07
CA ILE A 51 15.01 4.70 -0.95
C ILE A 51 14.49 5.03 -2.34
N ARG A 52 13.22 4.68 -2.65
CA ARG A 52 12.62 4.92 -3.97
C ARG A 52 12.46 6.42 -4.24
N GLY A 53 12.10 7.23 -3.25
CA GLY A 53 12.08 8.68 -3.38
C GLY A 53 13.45 9.25 -3.76
N ARG A 54 14.54 8.76 -3.14
CA ARG A 54 15.91 9.18 -3.50
C ARG A 54 16.40 8.68 -4.85
N VAL A 55 16.17 7.41 -5.18
CA VAL A 55 16.61 6.82 -6.47
C VAL A 55 15.85 7.45 -7.64
N ASN A 56 14.54 7.68 -7.47
CA ASN A 56 13.73 8.28 -8.53
C ASN A 56 13.97 9.78 -8.65
N ALA A 57 14.40 10.49 -7.59
CA ALA A 57 14.81 11.90 -7.69
C ALA A 57 15.94 12.17 -8.72
N GLN A 58 16.67 11.14 -9.19
CA GLN A 58 17.62 11.30 -10.29
C GLN A 58 16.97 11.40 -11.68
N TYR A 59 15.73 10.90 -11.90
CA TYR A 59 15.12 10.80 -13.24
C TYR A 59 13.60 11.08 -13.33
N SER A 60 12.85 11.06 -12.21
CA SER A 60 11.42 11.43 -12.15
C SER A 60 10.95 11.63 -10.70
N ASP A 61 10.21 12.71 -10.40
CA ASP A 61 9.77 13.05 -9.04
C ASP A 61 8.62 12.16 -8.54
N LEU A 62 8.96 10.91 -8.21
CA LEU A 62 8.08 9.93 -7.62
C LEU A 62 8.02 10.19 -6.11
N GLN A 63 6.95 10.84 -5.68
CA GLN A 63 6.86 11.41 -4.33
C GLN A 63 6.42 10.39 -3.30
N ALA A 64 5.56 9.44 -3.66
CA ALA A 64 5.09 8.44 -2.73
C ALA A 64 4.70 7.13 -3.39
N MET A 65 4.78 6.08 -2.58
CA MET A 65 4.43 4.75 -2.99
C MET A 65 4.10 3.89 -1.77
N HIS A 66 2.96 3.23 -1.83
CA HIS A 66 2.40 2.48 -0.71
C HIS A 66 1.81 1.17 -1.19
N HIS A 67 1.92 0.14 -0.36
CA HIS A 67 1.23 -1.14 -0.56
C HIS A 67 -0.12 -1.11 0.14
N LEU A 68 -1.18 -1.39 -0.60
CA LEU A 68 -2.55 -1.54 -0.11
C LEU A 68 -3.01 -2.99 -0.31
N ALA A 69 -4.12 -3.36 0.34
CA ALA A 69 -4.74 -4.68 0.21
C ALA A 69 -3.72 -5.83 0.39
N ASN A 70 -2.94 -5.80 1.48
CA ASN A 70 -1.89 -6.78 1.77
C ASN A 70 -0.84 -6.93 0.64
N GLY A 71 -0.51 -5.85 -0.07
CA GLY A 71 0.49 -5.86 -1.14
C GLY A 71 -0.07 -6.25 -2.52
N GLN A 72 -1.38 -6.45 -2.66
CA GLN A 72 -2.00 -6.71 -3.96
C GLN A 72 -2.07 -5.46 -4.83
N ILE A 73 -2.08 -4.28 -4.22
CA ILE A 73 -2.15 -3.00 -4.92
C ILE A 73 -0.97 -2.14 -4.49
N GLU A 74 -0.29 -1.53 -5.45
CA GLU A 74 0.74 -0.53 -5.22
C GLU A 74 0.23 0.81 -5.73
N THR A 75 0.17 1.82 -4.86
CA THR A 75 -0.20 3.18 -5.26
C THR A 75 1.04 3.99 -5.59
N LEU A 76 0.97 4.84 -6.60
CA LEU A 76 2.06 5.73 -7.00
C LEU A 76 1.60 7.18 -7.03
N GLN A 77 2.37 8.08 -6.41
CA GLN A 77 2.20 9.52 -6.53
C GLN A 77 3.38 10.12 -7.28
N VAL A 78 3.07 10.92 -8.29
CA VAL A 78 4.07 11.54 -9.18
C VAL A 78 3.75 13.02 -9.35
N GLN A 79 4.76 13.88 -9.27
CA GLN A 79 4.63 15.29 -9.60
C GLN A 79 5.11 15.56 -11.03
N ILE A 80 4.28 16.25 -11.83
CA ILE A 80 4.67 16.72 -13.17
C ILE A 80 5.34 18.09 -13.02
N LYS A 81 6.68 18.13 -13.09
CA LYS A 81 7.46 19.38 -12.98
C LYS A 81 7.59 20.16 -14.29
N GLU A 82 7.63 19.45 -15.41
CA GLU A 82 7.80 20.03 -16.75
C GLU A 82 6.77 19.45 -17.71
N ALA A 83 6.44 20.22 -18.76
CA ALA A 83 5.56 19.77 -19.83
C ALA A 83 6.10 18.49 -20.47
N ASN A 84 5.25 17.48 -20.62
CA ASN A 84 5.62 16.18 -21.15
C ASN A 84 4.54 15.62 -22.07
N LYS A 85 4.74 14.40 -22.56
CA LYS A 85 3.83 13.75 -23.54
C LYS A 85 2.39 13.56 -23.03
N MET A 86 2.14 13.70 -21.73
CA MET A 86 0.83 13.57 -21.09
C MET A 86 0.19 14.93 -20.78
N THR A 87 0.96 16.01 -20.68
CA THR A 87 0.42 17.35 -20.40
C THR A 87 -0.44 17.88 -21.54
N ALA A 88 -1.40 18.75 -21.21
CA ALA A 88 -2.38 19.35 -22.13
C ALA A 88 -3.26 18.33 -22.90
N LYS A 89 -3.38 17.10 -22.41
CA LYS A 89 -4.29 16.08 -22.94
C LYS A 89 -5.36 15.75 -21.89
N PRO A 90 -6.64 15.60 -22.30
CA PRO A 90 -7.65 15.02 -21.43
C PRO A 90 -7.21 13.65 -20.92
N LEU A 91 -7.56 13.31 -19.68
CA LEU A 91 -7.21 12.02 -19.07
C LEU A 91 -7.70 10.83 -19.90
N SER A 92 -8.87 10.96 -20.53
CA SER A 92 -9.46 9.96 -21.42
C SER A 92 -8.59 9.62 -22.64
N HIS A 93 -7.67 10.52 -23.03
CA HIS A 93 -6.76 10.32 -24.15
C HIS A 93 -5.37 9.81 -23.73
N LEU A 94 -5.13 9.62 -22.43
CA LEU A 94 -3.88 9.06 -21.94
C LEU A 94 -3.86 7.54 -22.14
N LYS A 95 -2.77 7.03 -22.71
CA LYS A 95 -2.54 5.59 -22.87
C LYS A 95 -1.88 5.05 -21.61
N LEU A 96 -2.69 4.47 -20.72
CA LEU A 96 -2.20 3.79 -19.53
C LEU A 96 -1.85 2.33 -19.83
N LYS A 97 -0.90 1.76 -19.09
CA LYS A 97 -0.63 0.32 -19.15
C LYS A 97 -1.82 -0.45 -18.56
N LYS A 98 -2.02 -1.69 -19.01
CA LYS A 98 -3.05 -2.58 -18.46
C LYS A 98 -2.86 -2.73 -16.95
N GLY A 99 -3.94 -2.56 -16.18
CA GLY A 99 -3.94 -2.67 -14.72
C GLY A 99 -3.53 -1.39 -13.98
N VAL A 100 -3.30 -0.27 -14.67
CA VAL A 100 -3.02 1.04 -14.05
C VAL A 100 -4.29 1.88 -14.03
N LEU A 101 -4.60 2.46 -12.87
CA LEU A 101 -5.73 3.36 -12.65
C LEU A 101 -5.23 4.70 -12.10
N ILE A 102 -5.74 5.82 -12.62
CA ILE A 102 -5.57 7.13 -11.98
C ILE A 102 -6.68 7.26 -10.94
N ALA A 103 -6.31 7.25 -9.66
CA ALA A 103 -7.27 7.35 -8.56
C ALA A 103 -7.62 8.81 -8.22
N ALA A 104 -6.65 9.72 -8.31
CA ALA A 104 -6.79 11.15 -8.01
C ALA A 104 -5.71 11.97 -8.74
N ILE A 105 -5.90 13.29 -8.84
CA ILE A 105 -4.97 14.29 -9.39
C ILE A 105 -4.87 15.46 -8.43
#